data_AF-A0A844ELN5-F1
#
_entry.id   AF-A0A844ELN5-F1
#
_cell.length_a   1.000
_cell.length_b   1.000
_cell.length_c   1.000
_cell.angle_alpha   90.00
_cell.angle_beta   90.00
_cell.angle_gamma   90.00
#
_symmetry.space_group_name_H-M   'P 1'
#
loop_
_entity.id
_entity.type
_entity.pdbx_description
1 polymer ?
#
loop_
_entity_poly.entity_id
_entity_poly.type
_entity_poly.pdbx_seq_one_letter_code
_entity_poly.pdbx_strand_id
1 'polypeptide(L)' 'MTAYVLYQLEWILRLFVAAICGGLVGYERKVRLKTAGIRTHMLVAVGSALFMIISKYGFFDVINHADVSLDPSRIASQV' A
#
# COMPACT_ATOMS: atom_id res chain seq x y z
N MET A 1 -10.69 -20.76 -8.09
CA MET A 1 -10.99 -19.55 -8.89
C MET A 1 -11.60 -18.44 -8.03
N THR A 2 -12.72 -18.69 -7.34
CA THR A 2 -13.40 -17.72 -6.47
C THR A 2 -12.51 -17.11 -5.36
N ALA A 3 -11.72 -17.93 -4.66
CA ALA A 3 -10.82 -17.44 -3.61
C ALA A 3 -9.79 -16.41 -4.10
N TYR A 4 -9.19 -16.62 -5.28
CA TYR A 4 -8.25 -15.67 -5.88
C TYR A 4 -8.90 -14.31 -6.15
N VAL A 5 -10.12 -14.33 -6.67
CA VAL A 5 -10.89 -13.09 -6.93
C VAL A 5 -11.18 -12.35 -5.63
N LEU A 6 -11.53 -13.06 -4.55
CA LEU A 6 -11.76 -12.44 -3.24
C LEU A 6 -10.50 -11.79 -2.66
N TYR A 7 -9.34 -12.44 -2.76
CA TYR A 7 -8.07 -11.84 -2.32
C TYR A 7 -7.70 -10.59 -3.11
N GLN A 8 -7.87 -10.62 -4.44
CA GLN A 8 -7.63 -9.45 -5.28
C GLN A 8 -8.56 -8.29 -4.91
N LEU A 9 -9.83 -8.59 -4.66
CA LEU A 9 -10.84 -7.60 -4.29
C LEU A 9 -10.53 -7.00 -2.90
N GLU A 10 -10.07 -7.80 -1.95
CA GLU A 10 -9.60 -7.31 -0.64
C GLU A 10 -8.42 -6.33 -0.78
N TRP A 11 -7.44 -6.64 -1.62
CA TRP A 11 -6.29 -5.75 -1.87
C TRP A 11 -6.71 -4.45 -2.56
N ILE A 12 -7.57 -4.53 -3.58
CA ILE A 12 -8.12 -3.34 -4.26
C ILE A 12 -8.90 -2.48 -3.27
N LEU A 13 -9.70 -3.08 -2.39
CA LEU A 13 -10.46 -2.36 -1.38
C LEU A 13 -9.53 -1.63 -0.39
N ARG A 14 -8.44 -2.27 0.06
CA ARG A 14 -7.43 -1.62 0.91
C ARG A 14 -6.79 -0.41 0.21
N LEU A 15 -6.44 -0.53 -1.07
CA LEU A 15 -5.89 0.57 -1.86
C LEU A 15 -6.92 1.70 -2.02
N PHE A 16 -8.19 1.37 -2.23
CA PHE A 16 -9.27 2.34 -2.35
C PHE A 16 -9.49 3.11 -1.04
N VAL A 17 -9.50 2.41 0.10
CA VAL A 17 -9.58 3.04 1.43
C VAL A 17 -8.37 3.94 1.68
N ALA A 18 -7.15 3.49 1.34
CA ALA A 18 -5.95 4.31 1.45
C ALA A 18 -6.03 5.58 0.59
N ALA A 19 -6.56 5.49 -0.63
CA ALA A 19 -6.79 6.64 -1.51
C ALA A 19 -7.76 7.65 -0.89
N ILE A 20 -8.87 7.18 -0.30
CA ILE A 20 -9.83 8.04 0.39
C ILE A 20 -9.16 8.73 1.58
N CYS A 21 -8.48 7.97 2.44
CA CYS A 21 -7.79 8.53 3.61
C CYS A 21 -6.73 9.58 3.21
N GLY A 22 -5.87 9.27 2.24
CA GLY A 22 -4.88 10.21 1.70
C GLY A 22 -5.52 11.43 1.04
N GLY A 23 -6.65 11.24 0.38
CA GLY A 23 -7.45 12.32 -0.20
C GLY A 23 -8.02 13.27 0.86
N LEU A 24 -8.57 12.74 1.96
CA LEU A 24 -9.07 13.51 3.09
C LEU A 24 -7.96 14.32 3.76
N VAL A 25 -6.81 13.70 4.02
CA VAL A 25 -5.62 14.40 4.57
C VAL A 25 -5.16 15.50 3.62
N GLY A 26 -5.06 15.22 2.33
CA GLY A 26 -4.67 16.22 1.34
C GLY A 26 -5.70 17.34 1.16
N TYR A 27 -6.99 17.07 1.45
CA TYR A 27 -8.05 18.08 1.44
C TYR A 27 -7.87 19.06 2.61
N GLU A 28 -7.71 18.55 3.84
CA GLU A 28 -7.43 19.39 5.01
C GLU A 28 -6.19 20.25 4.80
N ARG A 29 -5.13 19.69 4.20
CA ARG A 29 -3.90 20.42 3.91
C ARG A 29 -4.09 21.51 2.86
N LYS A 30 -4.92 21.28 1.85
CA LYS A 30 -5.29 22.29 0.86
C LYS A 30 -6.05 23.44 1.51
N VAL A 31 -7.01 23.13 2.40
CA VAL A 31 -7.77 24.14 3.17
C VAL A 31 -6.84 24.98 4.05
N ARG A 32 -5.79 24.38 4.62
CA ARG A 32 -4.75 25.07 5.42
C ARG A 32 -3.66 25.75 4.58
N LEU A 33 -3.88 25.98 3.29
CA LEU A 33 -2.96 26.66 2.36
C LEU A 33 -1.54 26.04 2.34
N LYS A 34 -1.43 24.72 2.47
CA LYS A 34 -0.14 24.00 2.34
C LYS A 34 0.13 23.64 0.88
N THR A 35 1.42 23.59 0.52
CA THR A 35 1.90 23.36 -0.85
C THR A 35 1.51 21.99 -1.41
N ALA A 36 1.50 20.95 -0.56
CA ALA A 36 1.10 19.59 -0.93
C ALA A 36 -0.42 19.40 -0.74
N GLY A 37 -1.14 19.18 -1.84
CA GLY A 37 -2.60 19.06 -1.86
C GLY A 37 -3.13 17.61 -1.92
N ILE A 38 -4.38 17.49 -2.37
CA ILE A 38 -5.15 16.22 -2.41
C ILE A 38 -4.44 15.14 -3.23
N ARG A 39 -3.99 15.48 -4.44
CA ARG A 39 -3.37 14.51 -5.36
C ARG A 39 -2.09 13.89 -4.80
N THR A 40 -1.26 14.68 -4.12
CA THR A 40 0.01 14.19 -3.58
C THR A 40 -0.21 13.24 -2.42
N HIS A 41 -1.08 13.60 -1.46
CA HIS A 41 -1.34 12.74 -0.28
C HIS A 41 -2.11 11.47 -0.65
N MET A 42 -3.00 11.55 -1.65
CA MET A 42 -3.67 10.37 -2.20
C MET A 42 -2.68 9.40 -2.85
N LEU A 43 -1.76 9.88 -3.70
CA LEU A 43 -0.75 9.02 -4.34
C LEU A 43 0.23 8.43 -3.33
N VAL A 44 0.68 9.21 -2.35
CA VAL A 44 1.57 8.73 -1.29
C VAL A 44 0.89 7.64 -0.47
N ALA A 45 -0.36 7.85 -0.02
CA ALA A 45 -1.09 6.86 0.78
C ALA A 45 -1.33 5.54 0.03
N VAL A 46 -1.68 5.63 -1.27
CA VAL A 46 -1.85 4.43 -2.12
C VAL A 46 -0.51 3.71 -2.32
N GLY A 47 0.57 4.46 -2.59
CA GLY A 47 1.91 3.89 -2.72
C GLY A 47 2.35 3.15 -1.45
N SER A 48 2.17 3.78 -0.29
CA SER A 48 2.48 3.17 1.01
C SER A 48 1.69 1.89 1.26
N ALA A 49 0.38 1.89 0.98
CA ALA A 49 -0.47 0.72 1.12
C ALA A 49 -0.06 -0.41 0.15
N LEU A 50 0.31 -0.07 -1.09
CA LEU A 50 0.81 -1.03 -2.07
C LEU A 50 2.12 -1.68 -1.61
N PHE A 51 3.09 -0.88 -1.16
CA PHE A 51 4.35 -1.41 -0.63
C PHE A 51 4.14 -2.33 0.57
N MET A 52 3.19 -2.02 1.46
CA MET A 52 2.83 -2.89 2.58
C MET A 52 2.24 -4.23 2.12
N ILE A 53 1.36 -4.22 1.12
CA ILE A 53 0.77 -5.44 0.55
C ILE A 53 1.85 -6.31 -0.10
N ILE A 54 2.75 -5.70 -0.89
CA ILE A 54 3.87 -6.40 -1.54
C ILE A 54 4.84 -6.97 -0.50
N SER A 55 5.21 -6.18 0.50
CA SER A 55 6.09 -6.61 1.60
C SER A 55 5.51 -7.82 2.32
N LYS A 56 4.20 -7.83 2.60
CA LYS A 56 3.57 -8.95 3.32
C LYS A 56 3.31 -10.18 2.44
N TYR A 57 2.90 -9.98 1.19
CA TYR A 57 2.34 -11.06 0.37
C TYR A 57 3.06 -11.33 -0.96
N GLY A 58 4.03 -10.51 -1.35
CA GLY A 58 4.69 -10.60 -2.67
C GLY A 58 5.88 -11.57 -2.75
N PHE A 59 6.34 -12.11 -1.61
CA PHE A 59 7.58 -12.89 -1.53
C PHE A 59 7.38 -14.38 -1.24
N PHE A 60 6.14 -14.88 -1.22
CA PHE A 60 5.86 -16.29 -0.90
C PHE A 60 6.53 -17.28 -1.86
N ASP A 61 6.71 -16.91 -3.12
CA ASP A 61 7.33 -17.78 -4.13
C ASP A 61 8.83 -18.02 -3.86
N VAL A 62 9.49 -17.14 -3.11
CA VAL A 62 10.93 -17.20 -2.86
C VAL A 62 11.26 -17.92 -1.54
N ILE A 63 10.27 -18.11 -0.65
CA ILE A 63 10.44 -18.74 0.68
C ILE A 63 10.83 -20.22 0.58
N ASN A 64 10.50 -20.91 -0.53
CA ASN A 64 10.76 -22.34 -0.70
C ASN A 64 12.20 -22.69 -1.13
N HIS A 65 13.06 -21.71 -1.37
CA HIS A 65 14.47 -21.95 -1.66
C HIS A 65 15.25 -22.07 -0.33
N ALA A 66 15.75 -23.28 -0.05
CA ALA A 66 16.35 -23.70 1.22
C ALA A 66 17.55 -22.87 1.75
N ASP A 67 18.04 -21.89 0.99
CA ASP A 67 19.22 -21.08 1.31
C ASP A 67 18.95 -19.55 1.35
N VAL A 68 17.69 -19.12 1.24
CA VAL A 68 17.34 -17.69 1.19
C VAL A 68 16.55 -17.28 2.43
N SER A 69 17.23 -16.62 3.38
CA SER A 69 16.57 -15.91 4.47
C SER A 69 15.98 -14.59 3.95
N LEU A 70 14.71 -14.62 3.55
CA LEU A 70 13.99 -13.40 3.14
C LEU A 70 13.53 -12.61 4.37
N ASP A 71 13.73 -11.29 4.33
CA ASP A 71 13.17 -10.34 5.29
C ASP A 71 12.30 -9.30 4.57
N PRO A 72 11.08 -9.68 4.13
CA PRO A 72 10.20 -8.82 3.35
C PRO A 72 9.77 -7.55 4.09
N SER A 73 9.80 -7.56 5.42
CA SER A 73 9.51 -6.43 6.32
C SER A 73 10.37 -5.20 6.02
N ARG A 74 11.58 -5.39 5.48
CA ARG A 74 12.49 -4.29 5.13
C ARG A 74 11.95 -3.37 4.05
N ILE A 75 11.04 -3.83 3.19
CA ILE A 75 10.42 -2.98 2.18
C ILE A 75 9.37 -2.08 2.82
N ALA A 76 8.59 -2.62 3.75
CA ALA A 76 7.62 -1.84 4.52
C ALA A 76 8.28 -0.79 5.43
N SER A 77 9.51 -1.04 5.91
CA SER A 77 10.21 -0.11 6.79
C SER A 77 10.77 1.15 6.10
N GLN A 78 10.77 1.20 4.77
CA GLN A 78 11.33 2.32 3.98
C GLN A 78 10.27 3.37 3.60
N VAL A 79 9.03 3.18 4.03
CA VAL A 79 7.86 3.99 3.69
C VAL A 79 7.41 4.84 4.87
#